data_AF-A0A2D7LJ09-F1
#
_entry.id   AF-A0A2D7LJ09-F1
#
_cell.length_a   1.000
_cell.length_b   1.000
_cell.length_c   1.000
_cell.angle_alpha   90.00
_cell.angle_beta   90.00
_cell.angle_gamma   90.00
#
_symmetry.space_group_name_H-M   'P 1'
#
loop_
_entity.id
_entity.type
_entity.pdbx_description
1 polymer ?
#
loop_
_entity_poly.entity_id
_entity_poly.type
_entity_poly.pdbx_seq_one_letter_code
_entity_poly.pdbx_strand_id
1 'polypeptide(L)'
;MLIREFISETNKNKMISDLLKHYKVGSVRVKLKSMKNHAHYDVDRGTLELSTKYKTIKNSQLKEFLITILHEIYHAMDAKKYGWKKFKEMYEMEMNLQIAKGKDEYKDNKYEIEAEKFGQKNWSKWKTKFKKEGLI
;
A
#
# COMPACT_ATOMS: atom_id res chain seq x y z
N MET A 1 -22.53 -22.15 5.59
CA MET A 1 -21.19 -21.62 5.30
C MET A 1 -20.86 -20.58 6.37
N LEU A 2 -19.95 -20.89 7.30
CA LEU A 2 -19.56 -19.95 8.36
C LEU A 2 -18.92 -18.72 7.71
N ILE A 3 -19.57 -17.56 7.83
CA ILE A 3 -18.99 -16.29 7.41
C ILE A 3 -17.82 -16.03 8.37
N ARG A 4 -16.59 -16.12 7.87
CA ARG A 4 -15.43 -15.69 8.65
C ARG A 4 -15.55 -14.18 8.83
N GLU A 5 -15.76 -13.74 10.07
CA GLU A 5 -15.88 -12.31 10.39
C GLU A 5 -14.58 -11.54 10.15
N PHE A 6 -13.45 -12.26 10.11
CA PHE A 6 -12.12 -11.71 9.98
C PHE A 6 -11.25 -12.50 9.01
N ILE A 7 -10.31 -11.80 8.39
CA ILE A 7 -9.27 -12.41 7.54
C ILE A 7 -8.17 -12.97 8.45
N SER A 8 -7.83 -14.25 8.27
CA SER A 8 -6.75 -14.88 9.02
C SER A 8 -5.40 -14.21 8.70
N GLU A 9 -4.48 -14.24 9.66
CA GLU A 9 -3.13 -13.71 9.45
C GLU A 9 -2.42 -14.38 8.26
N THR A 10 -2.56 -15.70 8.12
CA THR A 10 -2.04 -16.46 6.98
C THR A 10 -2.60 -15.97 5.65
N ASN A 11 -3.92 -15.74 5.56
CA ASN A 11 -4.56 -15.26 4.33
C ASN A 11 -4.11 -13.84 4.01
N LYS A 12 -4.06 -12.94 5.01
CA LYS A 12 -3.55 -11.57 4.87
C LYS A 12 -2.11 -11.56 4.33
N ASN A 13 -1.23 -12.37 4.93
CA ASN A 13 0.17 -12.45 4.53
C ASN A 13 0.31 -13.01 3.10
N LYS A 14 -0.51 -14.01 2.73
CA LYS A 14 -0.55 -14.53 1.36
C LYS A 14 -1.03 -13.45 0.37
N MET A 15 -2.12 -12.73 0.69
CA MET A 15 -2.64 -11.65 -0.15
C MET A 15 -1.57 -10.59 -0.43
N ILE A 16 -0.86 -10.11 0.62
CA ILE A 16 0.23 -9.14 0.47
C ILE A 16 1.36 -9.73 -0.38
N SER A 17 1.78 -10.97 -0.13
CA SER A 17 2.82 -11.65 -0.89
C SER A 17 2.48 -11.76 -2.39
N ASP A 18 1.24 -12.12 -2.71
CA ASP A 18 0.77 -12.26 -4.09
C ASP A 18 0.72 -10.90 -4.81
N LEU A 19 0.31 -9.84 -4.11
CA LEU A 19 0.35 -8.48 -4.64
C LEU A 19 1.80 -8.06 -4.95
N LEU A 20 2.71 -8.19 -3.97
CA LEU A 20 4.11 -7.82 -4.14
C LEU A 20 4.78 -8.57 -5.30
N LYS A 21 4.52 -9.87 -5.44
CA LYS A 21 5.01 -10.69 -6.55
C LYS A 21 4.42 -10.22 -7.89
N HIS A 22 3.11 -10.00 -7.96
CA HIS A 22 2.45 -9.59 -9.20
C HIS A 22 2.98 -8.25 -9.72
N TYR A 23 3.19 -7.29 -8.82
CA TYR A 23 3.70 -5.96 -9.16
C TYR A 23 5.24 -5.90 -9.22
N LYS A 24 5.90 -7.07 -9.22
CA LYS A 24 7.36 -7.23 -9.39
C LYS A 24 8.18 -6.49 -8.33
N VAL A 25 7.65 -6.33 -7.12
CA VAL A 25 8.31 -5.73 -5.94
C VAL A 25 8.43 -6.74 -4.79
N GLY A 26 8.60 -8.02 -5.12
CA GLY A 26 8.69 -9.12 -4.15
C GLY A 26 9.86 -9.04 -3.15
N SER A 27 10.83 -8.15 -3.36
CA SER A 27 11.93 -7.88 -2.42
C SER A 27 11.55 -6.93 -1.28
N VAL A 28 10.37 -6.30 -1.34
CA VAL A 28 9.88 -5.40 -0.28
C VAL A 28 9.62 -6.22 0.98
N ARG A 29 10.19 -5.76 2.10
CA ARG A 29 9.97 -6.36 3.42
C ARG A 29 8.65 -5.85 3.98
N VAL A 30 7.90 -6.70 4.69
CA VAL A 30 6.66 -6.29 5.37
C VAL A 30 6.87 -6.35 6.86
N LYS A 31 6.54 -5.28 7.58
CA LYS A 31 6.65 -5.22 9.05
C LYS A 31 5.40 -4.61 9.67
N LEU A 32 4.96 -5.15 10.81
CA LEU A 32 3.94 -4.50 11.63
C LEU A 32 4.59 -3.45 12.54
N LYS A 33 3.95 -2.29 12.68
CA LYS A 33 4.42 -1.17 13.49
C LYS A 33 3.24 -0.44 14.13
N SER A 34 3.40 0.00 15.37
CA SER A 34 2.42 0.90 15.99
C SER A 34 2.54 2.27 15.34
N MET A 35 1.49 2.75 14.68
CA MET A 35 1.52 4.02 13.96
C MET A 35 0.13 4.64 13.81
N LYS A 36 0.09 5.97 13.63
CA LYS A 36 -1.14 6.74 13.46
C LYS A 36 -1.85 6.37 12.15
N ASN A 37 -1.11 6.33 11.05
CA ASN A 37 -1.60 6.01 9.71
C ASN A 37 -1.84 4.51 9.53
N HIS A 38 -2.36 4.11 8.37
CA HIS A 38 -2.71 2.73 8.08
C HIS A 38 -1.52 1.89 7.57
N ALA A 39 -0.68 2.47 6.73
CA ALA A 39 0.57 1.90 6.26
C ALA A 39 1.54 3.01 5.86
N HIS A 40 2.77 2.63 5.54
CA HIS A 40 3.79 3.50 4.95
C HIS A 40 4.87 2.65 4.26
N TYR A 41 5.27 3.03 3.05
CA TYR A 41 6.46 2.48 2.41
C TYR A 41 7.71 3.32 2.75
N ASP A 42 8.58 2.75 3.59
CA ASP A 42 9.90 3.30 3.90
C ASP A 42 10.83 3.05 2.71
N VAL A 43 11.05 4.10 1.91
CA VAL A 43 11.88 4.09 0.69
C VAL A 43 13.33 3.77 0.99
N ASP A 44 13.90 4.31 2.09
CA ASP A 44 15.30 4.09 2.47
C ASP A 44 15.56 2.62 2.83
N ARG A 45 14.57 1.96 3.44
CA ARG A 45 14.68 0.56 3.88
C ARG A 45 14.02 -0.43 2.94
N GLY A 46 13.34 0.01 1.88
CA GLY A 46 12.52 -0.86 1.03
C GLY A 46 11.52 -1.69 1.83
N THR A 47 10.86 -1.09 2.81
CA THR A 47 10.02 -1.79 3.78
C THR A 47 8.61 -1.19 3.80
N LEU A 48 7.61 -2.04 3.59
CA LEU A 48 6.20 -1.72 3.78
C LEU A 48 5.86 -1.93 5.27
N GLU A 49 5.70 -0.82 5.98
CA GLU A 49 5.26 -0.78 7.38
C GLU A 49 3.73 -0.77 7.44
N LEU A 50 3.14 -1.74 8.14
CA LEU A 50 1.70 -1.85 8.35
C LEU A 50 1.33 -1.52 9.78
N SER A 51 0.28 -0.73 9.94
CA SER A 51 -0.25 -0.45 11.25
C SER A 51 -0.71 -1.71 11.96
N THR A 52 -0.45 -1.79 13.27
CA THR A 52 -1.03 -2.83 14.14
C THR A 52 -2.56 -2.81 14.13
N LYS A 53 -3.20 -1.74 13.64
CA LYS A 53 -4.64 -1.70 13.34
C LYS A 53 -5.08 -2.77 12.32
N TYR A 54 -4.17 -3.25 11.47
CA TYR A 54 -4.39 -4.36 10.55
C TYR A 54 -3.91 -5.72 11.11
N LYS A 55 -3.78 -5.84 12.44
CA LYS A 55 -3.57 -7.15 13.08
C LYS A 55 -4.77 -8.07 12.78
N THR A 56 -5.98 -7.52 12.88
CA THR A 56 -7.23 -8.18 12.52
C THR A 56 -7.96 -7.31 11.48
N ILE A 57 -8.40 -7.90 10.37
CA ILE A 57 -9.11 -7.19 9.31
C ILE A 57 -10.55 -7.71 9.23
N LYS A 58 -11.52 -6.84 9.52
CA LYS A 58 -12.94 -7.12 9.29
C LYS A 58 -13.27 -7.06 7.80
N ASN A 59 -14.31 -7.78 7.38
CA ASN A 59 -14.81 -7.72 6.00
C ASN A 59 -15.18 -6.28 5.55
N SER A 60 -15.65 -5.43 6.46
CA SER A 60 -15.94 -4.02 6.19
C SER A 60 -14.68 -3.18 5.91
N GLN A 61 -13.52 -3.59 6.43
CA GLN A 61 -12.24 -2.91 6.26
C GLN A 61 -11.45 -3.41 5.05
N LEU A 62 -11.88 -4.52 4.42
CA LEU A 62 -11.15 -5.16 3.34
C LEU A 62 -10.91 -4.24 2.14
N LYS A 63 -11.91 -3.42 1.77
CA LYS A 63 -11.77 -2.48 0.65
C LYS A 63 -10.62 -1.49 0.92
N GLU A 64 -10.70 -0.80 2.05
CA GLU A 64 -9.70 0.19 2.46
C GLU A 64 -8.32 -0.45 2.66
N PHE A 65 -8.27 -1.65 3.24
CA PHE A 65 -7.03 -2.42 3.35
C PHE A 65 -6.38 -2.67 2.00
N LEU A 66 -7.15 -3.14 1.00
CA LEU A 66 -6.60 -3.40 -0.34
C LEU A 66 -6.13 -2.13 -1.02
N ILE A 67 -6.86 -1.02 -0.91
CA ILE A 67 -6.47 0.27 -1.46
C ILE A 67 -5.15 0.72 -0.83
N THR A 68 -5.05 0.70 0.50
CA THR A 68 -3.82 1.07 1.22
C THR A 68 -2.63 0.20 0.79
N ILE A 69 -2.77 -1.13 0.72
CA ILE A 69 -1.65 -1.99 0.30
C ILE A 69 -1.23 -1.69 -1.14
N LEU A 70 -2.19 -1.51 -2.04
CA LEU A 70 -1.91 -1.19 -3.44
C LEU A 70 -1.24 0.18 -3.60
N HIS A 71 -1.63 1.16 -2.79
CA HIS A 71 -1.00 2.48 -2.71
C HIS A 71 0.48 2.34 -2.33
N GLU A 72 0.80 1.67 -1.22
CA GLU A 72 2.20 1.49 -0.79
C GLU A 72 3.03 0.66 -1.79
N ILE A 73 2.40 -0.32 -2.45
CA ILE A 73 3.04 -1.08 -3.52
C ILE A 73 3.36 -0.19 -4.73
N TYR A 74 2.53 0.81 -5.03
CA TYR A 74 2.81 1.76 -6.10
C TYR A 74 4.06 2.60 -5.78
N HIS A 75 4.22 3.08 -4.54
CA HIS A 75 5.46 3.72 -4.11
C HIS A 75 6.68 2.81 -4.22
N ALA A 76 6.53 1.52 -3.89
CA ALA A 76 7.59 0.55 -4.11
C ALA A 76 7.92 0.35 -5.60
N MET A 77 6.91 0.38 -6.48
CA MET A 77 7.11 0.33 -7.93
C MET A 77 7.86 1.57 -8.43
N ASP A 78 7.53 2.76 -7.94
CA ASP A 78 8.24 3.99 -8.31
C ASP A 78 9.69 3.98 -7.80
N ALA A 79 9.92 3.59 -6.55
CA ALA A 79 11.27 3.42 -6.01
C ALA A 79 12.11 2.43 -6.84
N LYS A 80 11.48 1.35 -7.33
CA LYS A 80 12.13 0.39 -8.23
C LYS A 80 12.40 0.99 -9.62
N LYS A 81 11.43 1.73 -10.18
CA LYS A 81 11.49 2.31 -11.52
C LYS A 81 12.57 3.38 -11.64
N TYR A 82 12.64 4.29 -10.66
CA TYR A 82 13.54 5.43 -10.69
C TYR A 82 14.86 5.20 -9.94
N GLY A 83 14.92 4.18 -9.09
CA GLY A 83 15.94 4.03 -8.07
C GLY A 83 15.56 4.80 -6.80
N TRP A 84 15.71 4.16 -5.63
CA TRP A 84 15.16 4.66 -4.37
C TRP A 84 15.64 6.07 -3.99
N LYS A 85 16.94 6.39 -4.17
CA LYS A 85 17.50 7.73 -3.89
C LYS A 85 16.83 8.80 -4.75
N LYS A 86 16.80 8.55 -6.06
CA LYS A 86 16.19 9.47 -7.02
C LYS A 86 14.69 9.64 -6.77
N PHE A 87 13.98 8.55 -6.46
CA PHE A 87 12.56 8.63 -6.13
C PHE A 87 12.32 9.51 -4.90
N LYS A 88 13.10 9.31 -3.84
CA LYS A 88 13.03 10.14 -2.63
C LYS A 88 13.27 11.63 -2.92
N GLU A 89 14.32 11.96 -3.67
CA GLU A 89 14.62 13.34 -4.07
C GLU A 89 13.47 13.96 -4.89
N MET A 90 12.91 13.23 -5.85
CA MET A 90 11.79 13.72 -6.65
C MET A 90 10.52 13.90 -5.82
N TYR A 91 10.28 13.01 -4.85
CA TYR A 91 9.14 13.09 -3.95
C TYR A 91 9.23 14.32 -3.05
N GLU A 92 10.40 14.55 -2.43
CA GLU A 92 10.67 15.72 -1.60
C GLU A 92 10.63 17.03 -2.41
N MET A 93 11.14 17.03 -3.64
CA MET A 93 11.03 18.18 -4.54
C MET A 93 9.56 18.52 -4.85
N GLU A 94 8.71 17.52 -5.07
CA GLU A 94 7.27 17.73 -5.29
C GLU A 94 6.59 18.28 -4.04
N MET A 95 6.91 17.76 -2.84
CA MET A 95 6.40 18.32 -1.58
C MET A 95 6.72 19.81 -1.46
N ASN A 96 7.99 20.18 -1.66
CA ASN A 96 8.45 21.57 -1.58
C ASN A 96 7.76 22.46 -2.62
N LEU A 97 7.51 21.93 -3.83
CA LEU A 97 6.76 22.64 -4.87
C LEU A 97 5.30 22.91 -4.45
N GLN A 98 4.63 21.97 -3.79
CA GLN A 98 3.26 22.17 -3.32
C GLN A 98 3.21 23.17 -2.16
N ILE A 99 4.15 23.09 -1.21
CA ILE A 99 4.27 24.07 -0.11
C ILE A 99 4.48 25.48 -0.67
N ALA A 100 5.39 25.64 -1.64
CA ALA A 100 5.65 26.93 -2.29
C ALA A 100 4.42 27.49 -3.02
N LYS A 101 3.47 26.63 -3.41
CA LYS A 101 2.17 26.99 -4.00
C LYS A 101 1.07 27.22 -2.96
N GLY A 102 1.36 27.12 -1.67
CA GLY A 102 0.36 27.22 -0.59
C GLY A 102 -0.59 26.03 -0.52
N LYS A 103 -0.16 24.86 -0.99
CA LYS A 103 -0.93 23.60 -1.05
C LYS A 103 -0.46 22.59 0.00
N ASP A 104 -1.22 21.50 0.16
CA ASP A 104 -0.88 20.42 1.08
C ASP A 104 0.18 19.50 0.44
N GLU A 105 1.29 19.30 1.14
CA GLU A 105 2.47 18.61 0.64
C GLU A 105 2.27 17.12 0.37
N TYR A 106 1.21 16.51 0.90
CA TYR A 106 0.85 15.11 0.68
C TYR A 106 -0.39 14.99 -0.21
N LYS A 107 -1.47 15.71 0.09
CA LYS A 107 -2.74 15.59 -0.67
C LYS A 107 -2.63 16.08 -2.10
N ASP A 108 -1.80 17.10 -2.35
CA ASP A 108 -1.57 17.65 -3.68
C ASP A 108 -0.33 17.07 -4.36
N ASN A 109 0.38 16.15 -3.71
CA ASN A 109 1.58 15.51 -4.27
C ASN A 109 1.18 14.54 -5.39
N LYS A 110 1.78 14.72 -6.58
CA LYS A 110 1.45 13.87 -7.73
C LYS A 110 1.69 12.38 -7.48
N TYR A 111 2.71 12.01 -6.70
CA TYR A 111 3.03 10.61 -6.43
C TYR A 111 1.99 9.96 -5.50
N GLU A 112 1.50 10.71 -4.50
CA GLU A 112 0.39 10.28 -3.61
C GLU A 112 -0.92 10.15 -4.39
N ILE A 113 -1.23 11.12 -5.26
CA ILE A 113 -2.43 11.10 -6.11
C ILE A 113 -2.39 9.90 -7.08
N GLU A 114 -1.24 9.62 -7.68
CA GLU A 114 -1.07 8.48 -8.58
C GLU A 114 -1.18 7.13 -7.84
N ALA A 115 -0.57 7.02 -6.66
CA ALA A 115 -0.66 5.84 -5.80
C ALA A 115 -2.11 5.56 -5.36
N GLU A 116 -2.84 6.60 -4.94
CA GLU A 116 -4.24 6.47 -4.55
C GLU A 116 -5.14 6.07 -5.73
N LYS A 117 -4.98 6.73 -6.89
CA LYS A 117 -5.68 6.35 -8.13
C LYS A 117 -5.41 4.90 -8.51
N PHE A 118 -4.18 4.45 -8.36
CA PHE A 118 -3.80 3.07 -8.63
C PHE A 118 -4.49 2.10 -7.66
N GLY A 119 -4.53 2.39 -6.37
CA GLY A 119 -5.26 1.61 -5.36
C GLY A 119 -6.76 1.52 -5.67
N GLN A 120 -7.40 2.66 -5.90
CA GLN A 120 -8.83 2.76 -6.25
C GLN A 120 -9.17 1.99 -7.54
N LYS A 121 -8.30 2.03 -8.55
CA LYS A 121 -8.52 1.33 -9.82
C LYS A 121 -8.42 -0.20 -9.69
N ASN A 122 -7.58 -0.71 -8.80
CA ASN A 122 -7.20 -2.13 -8.81
C ASN A 122 -7.82 -2.97 -7.67
N TRP A 123 -8.32 -2.36 -6.58
CA TRP A 123 -8.78 -3.13 -5.41
C TRP A 123 -9.89 -4.14 -5.73
N SER A 124 -10.83 -3.80 -6.61
CA SER A 124 -11.99 -4.65 -6.93
C SER A 124 -11.60 -5.92 -7.71
N LYS A 125 -10.62 -5.79 -8.61
CA LYS A 125 -10.01 -6.91 -9.33
C LYS A 125 -9.35 -7.88 -8.35
N TRP A 126 -8.57 -7.36 -7.40
CA TRP A 126 -7.89 -8.18 -6.40
C TRP A 126 -8.84 -8.81 -5.40
N LYS A 127 -9.86 -8.08 -4.95
CA LYS A 127 -10.94 -8.65 -4.14
C LYS A 127 -11.60 -9.83 -4.85
N THR A 128 -11.94 -9.68 -6.13
CA THR A 128 -12.53 -10.80 -6.91
C THR A 128 -11.59 -12.00 -6.99
N LYS A 129 -10.29 -11.77 -7.22
CA LYS A 129 -9.29 -12.83 -7.28
C LYS A 129 -9.14 -13.55 -5.94
N PHE A 130 -8.98 -12.82 -4.84
CA PHE A 130 -8.81 -13.41 -3.51
C PHE A 130 -10.05 -14.17 -3.02
N LYS A 131 -11.25 -13.73 -3.43
CA LYS A 131 -12.48 -14.48 -3.18
C LYS A 131 -12.48 -15.83 -3.91
N LYS A 132 -12.04 -15.87 -5.17
CA LYS A 132 -11.92 -17.12 -5.95
C LYS A 132 -10.87 -18.07 -5.36
N GLU A 133 -9.82 -17.52 -4.76
CA GLU A 133 -8.76 -18.27 -4.07
C GLU A 133 -9.14 -18.69 -2.63
N GLY A 134 -10.32 -18.31 -2.13
CA GLY A 134 -10.77 -18.64 -0.77
C GLY A 134 -9.98 -17.93 0.34
N LEU A 135 -9.32 -16.81 0.03
CA LEU A 135 -8.56 -16.03 1.02
C LEU A 135 -9.44 -15.07 1.83
N ILE A 136 -10.60 -14.72 1.27
CA ILE A 136 -11.60 -13.81 1.84
C ILE A 136 -13.01 -14.32 1.56
#